data_AF-T0JYQ7-F1
#
_entry.id   AF-T0JYQ7-F1
#
_cell.length_a   1.000
_cell.length_b   1.000
_cell.length_c   1.000
_cell.angle_alpha   90.00
_cell.angle_beta   90.00
_cell.angle_gamma   90.00
#
_symmetry.space_group_name_H-M   'P 1'
#
loop_
_entity.id
_entity.type
_entity.pdbx_description
1 polymer ?
#
loop_
_entity_poly.entity_id
_entity_poly.type
_entity_poly.pdbx_seq_one_letter_code
_entity_poly.pdbx_strand_id
1 'polypeptide(L)'
;MTKADRDYVIQAIQYMFPDLNITEKDVESNWAGLRPLIHEEGKDPSEISRKDEVWTSSSGLITIAGGKLTGYRKMAEHIVDLAAM
;
A
#
# COMPACT_ATOMS: atom_id res chain seq x y z
N MET A 1 -2.27 -14.13 -4.68
CA MET A 1 -2.56 -14.35 -3.24
C MET A 1 -2.23 -15.79 -2.91
N THR A 2 -1.54 -16.06 -1.80
CA THR A 2 -1.29 -17.45 -1.38
C THR A 2 -2.53 -18.05 -0.71
N LYS A 3 -2.57 -19.38 -0.51
CA LYS A 3 -3.65 -20.02 0.25
C LYS A 3 -3.69 -19.50 1.69
N ALA A 4 -2.53 -19.28 2.31
CA ALA A 4 -2.43 -18.73 3.65
C ALA A 4 -3.04 -17.32 3.75
N ASP A 5 -2.78 -16.45 2.78
CA ASP A 5 -3.36 -15.09 2.74
C ASP A 5 -4.90 -15.12 2.63
N ARG A 6 -5.43 -16.03 1.80
CA ARG A 6 -6.87 -16.24 1.65
C ARG A 6 -7.49 -16.70 2.97
N ASP A 7 -6.89 -17.73 3.57
CA ASP A 7 -7.41 -18.36 4.77
C ASP A 7 -7.41 -17.39 5.95
N TYR A 8 -6.41 -16.51 6.05
CA TYR A 8 -6.37 -15.41 7.00
C TYR A 8 -7.59 -14.48 6.88
N VAL A 9 -7.97 -14.08 5.65
CA VAL A 9 -9.15 -13.22 5.42
C VAL A 9 -10.45 -13.97 5.72
N ILE A 10 -10.57 -15.24 5.31
CA ILE A 10 -11.76 -16.07 5.59
C ILE A 10 -11.94 -16.25 7.10
N GLN A 11 -10.86 -16.51 7.85
CA GLN A 11 -10.91 -16.63 9.30
C GLN A 11 -11.39 -15.33 9.97
N ALA A 12 -10.96 -14.17 9.48
CA ALA A 12 -11.44 -12.88 9.98
C ALA A 12 -12.95 -12.68 9.72
N ILE A 13 -13.46 -13.13 8.56
CA ILE A 13 -14.89 -13.10 8.24
C ILE A 13 -15.66 -14.05 9.18
N GLN A 14 -15.19 -15.28 9.36
CA GLN A 14 -15.82 -16.27 10.25
C GLN A 14 -15.84 -15.81 11.70
N TYR A 15 -14.79 -15.12 12.17
CA TYR A 15 -14.74 -14.51 13.49
C TYR A 15 -15.80 -13.42 13.66
N MET A 16 -15.98 -12.55 12.66
CA MET A 16 -16.93 -11.43 12.72
C MET A 16 -18.39 -11.88 12.46
N PHE A 17 -18.58 -12.87 11.59
CA PHE A 17 -19.88 -13.30 11.06
C PHE A 17 -19.97 -14.83 10.99
N PRO A 18 -20.07 -15.52 12.15
CA PRO A 18 -20.02 -16.98 12.21
C PRO A 18 -21.16 -17.66 11.42
N ASP A 19 -22.34 -17.04 11.35
CA ASP A 19 -23.52 -17.64 10.72
C ASP A 19 -23.45 -17.66 9.18
N LEU A 20 -22.55 -16.88 8.57
CA LEU A 20 -22.43 -16.83 7.09
C LEU A 20 -21.79 -18.08 6.50
N ASN A 21 -21.01 -18.84 7.29
CA ASN A 21 -20.36 -20.08 6.85
C ASN A 21 -19.56 -19.93 5.52
N ILE A 22 -18.91 -18.78 5.31
CA ILE A 22 -18.13 -18.51 4.09
C ILE A 22 -16.95 -19.48 3.97
N THR A 23 -16.76 -19.99 2.76
CA THR A 23 -15.72 -20.93 2.37
C THR A 23 -14.88 -20.42 1.20
N GLU A 24 -13.80 -21.12 0.88
CA GLU A 24 -12.98 -20.84 -0.30
C GLU A 24 -13.73 -20.97 -1.64
N LYS A 25 -14.85 -21.70 -1.67
CA LYS A 25 -15.68 -21.87 -2.88
C LYS A 25 -16.49 -20.63 -3.21
N ASP A 26 -16.68 -19.74 -2.25
CA ASP A 26 -17.45 -18.49 -2.40
C ASP A 26 -16.56 -17.36 -2.95
N VAL A 27 -15.26 -17.60 -3.16
CA VAL A 27 -14.31 -16.61 -3.68
C VAL A 27 -14.32 -16.61 -5.21
N GLU A 28 -14.97 -15.63 -5.82
CA GLU A 28 -15.04 -15.50 -7.29
C GLU A 28 -13.74 -15.00 -7.92
N SER A 29 -13.03 -14.11 -7.23
CA SER A 29 -11.78 -13.52 -7.71
C SER A 29 -10.88 -13.03 -6.57
N ASN A 30 -9.61 -12.81 -6.87
CA ASN A 30 -8.67 -12.20 -5.94
C ASN A 30 -7.61 -11.37 -6.67
N TRP A 31 -7.01 -10.43 -5.96
CA TRP A 31 -5.86 -9.67 -6.43
C TRP A 31 -4.81 -9.57 -5.33
N ALA A 32 -3.57 -9.27 -5.73
CA ALA A 32 -2.49 -8.91 -4.82
C ALA A 32 -1.81 -7.65 -5.37
N GLY A 33 -1.28 -6.83 -4.47
CA GLY A 33 -0.57 -5.61 -4.82
C GLY A 33 0.61 -5.39 -3.90
N LEU A 34 1.67 -4.78 -4.44
CA LEU A 34 2.84 -4.38 -3.67
C LEU A 34 2.70 -2.92 -3.25
N ARG A 35 3.10 -2.62 -2.03
CA ARG A 35 3.15 -1.25 -1.54
C ARG A 35 4.57 -0.71 -1.79
N PRO A 36 4.73 0.44 -2.48
CA PRO A 36 6.04 1.05 -2.68
C PRO A 36 6.47 1.77 -1.38
N LEU A 37 6.75 0.99 -0.34
CA LEU A 37 7.18 1.52 0.96
C LEU A 37 8.66 1.90 0.91
N ILE A 38 9.01 2.96 1.62
CA ILE A 38 10.40 3.41 1.75
C ILE A 38 11.06 2.49 2.76
N HIS A 39 12.13 1.80 2.34
CA HIS A 39 12.76 0.81 3.18
C HIS A 39 13.40 1.46 4.42
N GLU A 40 13.06 0.93 5.59
CA GLU A 40 13.67 1.31 6.87
C GLU A 40 14.29 0.04 7.49
N GLU A 41 15.60 0.09 7.77
CA GLU A 41 16.33 -1.06 8.30
C GLU A 41 15.81 -1.45 9.70
N GLY A 42 15.53 -2.73 9.92
CA GLY A 42 15.11 -3.26 11.22
C GLY A 42 13.63 -3.05 11.58
N LYS A 43 12.77 -2.57 10.67
CA LYS A 43 11.32 -2.40 10.89
C LYS A 43 10.49 -3.46 10.18
N ASP A 44 9.41 -3.90 10.83
CA ASP A 44 8.44 -4.76 10.18
C ASP A 44 7.67 -4.00 9.08
N PRO A 45 7.25 -4.66 7.97
CA PRO A 45 6.52 -4.00 6.89
C PRO A 45 5.23 -3.29 7.32
N SER A 46 4.62 -3.69 8.44
CA SER A 46 3.46 -3.03 9.03
C SER A 46 3.78 -1.70 9.72
N GLU A 47 5.03 -1.49 10.12
CA GLU A 47 5.51 -0.33 10.88
C GLU A 47 6.14 0.76 10.00
N ILE A 48 6.49 0.41 8.75
CA ILE A 48 7.09 1.35 7.80
C ILE A 48 6.08 2.47 7.46
N SER A 49 6.59 3.71 7.43
CA SER A 49 5.81 4.89 7.11
C SER A 49 5.12 4.77 5.74
N ARG A 50 3.89 5.28 5.66
CA ARG A 50 3.11 5.39 4.41
C ARG A 50 3.03 6.82 3.89
N LYS A 51 3.93 7.69 4.33
CA LYS A 51 4.03 9.06 3.82
C LYS A 51 4.76 9.03 2.48
N ASP A 52 4.52 10.04 1.67
CA ASP A 52 5.38 10.36 0.55
C ASP A 52 6.65 11.04 1.02
N GLU A 53 7.75 10.73 0.35
CA GLU A 53 9.01 11.45 0.48
C GLU A 53 9.45 11.93 -0.89
N VAL A 54 9.94 13.16 -0.92
CA VAL A 54 10.38 13.84 -2.13
C VAL A 54 11.82 14.27 -1.95
N TRP A 55 12.68 13.95 -2.92
CA TRP A 55 14.06 14.40 -2.94
C TRP A 55 14.49 14.76 -4.36
N THR A 56 15.46 15.68 -4.44
CA THR A 56 16.02 16.16 -5.71
C THR A 56 17.51 15.84 -5.74
N SER A 57 17.97 15.19 -6.81
CA SER A 57 19.40 14.90 -7.01
C SER A 57 20.19 16.15 -7.39
N SER A 58 21.53 16.06 -7.34
CA SER A 58 22.41 17.12 -7.84
C SER A 58 22.24 17.43 -9.34
N SER A 59 21.69 16.50 -10.12
CA SER A 59 21.36 16.71 -11.53
C SER A 59 19.99 17.39 -11.74
N GLY A 60 19.25 17.67 -10.67
CA GLY A 60 17.89 18.22 -10.73
C GLY A 60 16.79 17.18 -10.91
N LEU A 61 17.08 15.86 -10.82
CA LEU A 61 16.04 14.84 -10.91
C LEU A 61 15.20 14.81 -9.64
N ILE A 62 13.91 15.12 -9.77
CA ILE A 62 12.93 15.02 -8.68
C ILE A 62 12.43 13.57 -8.61
N THR A 63 12.49 12.97 -7.43
CA THR A 63 11.99 11.62 -7.15
C THR A 63 10.97 11.70 -6.03
N ILE A 64 9.86 10.97 -6.19
CA ILE A 64 8.85 10.76 -5.16
C ILE A 64 8.72 9.25 -4.90
N ALA A 65 8.75 8.85 -3.64
CA ALA A 65 8.49 7.47 -3.22
C ALA A 65 7.44 7.43 -2.11
N GLY A 66 6.77 6.28 -1.95
CA GLY A 66 5.72 6.13 -0.97
C GLY A 66 4.41 6.82 -1.38
N GLY A 67 3.74 7.39 -0.39
CA GLY A 67 2.45 8.04 -0.57
C GLY A 67 1.26 7.07 -0.60
N LYS A 68 0.06 7.67 -0.64
CA LYS A 68 -1.21 6.94 -0.71
C LYS A 68 -2.00 7.46 -1.91
N LEU A 69 -2.80 6.57 -2.51
CA LEU A 69 -3.71 6.95 -3.59
C LEU A 69 -4.64 8.09 -3.17
N THR A 70 -5.09 8.13 -1.91
CA THR A 70 -5.95 9.23 -1.42
C THR A 70 -5.27 10.60 -1.43
N GLY A 71 -3.93 10.65 -1.35
CA GLY A 71 -3.14 11.89 -1.36
C GLY A 71 -2.64 12.30 -2.75
N TYR A 72 -2.92 11.51 -3.80
CA TYR A 72 -2.23 11.64 -5.10
C TYR A 72 -2.27 13.05 -5.67
N ARG A 73 -3.41 13.75 -5.57
CA ARG A 73 -3.58 15.08 -6.14
C ARG A 73 -2.67 16.12 -5.45
N LYS A 74 -2.56 16.05 -4.12
CA LYS A 74 -1.70 16.95 -3.34
C LYS A 74 -0.22 16.64 -3.54
N MET A 75 0.13 15.35 -3.67
CA MET A 75 1.48 14.94 -4.02
C MET A 75 1.87 15.47 -5.41
N ALA A 76 0.99 15.31 -6.41
CA ALA A 76 1.23 15.80 -7.75
C ALA A 76 1.39 17.33 -7.81
N GLU A 77 0.53 18.08 -7.10
CA GLU A 77 0.63 19.54 -6.97
C GLU A 77 2.01 19.94 -6.43
N HIS A 78 2.46 19.32 -5.33
CA HIS A 78 3.77 19.58 -4.74
C HIS A 78 4.93 19.32 -5.72
N ILE A 79 4.89 18.22 -6.49
CA ILE A 79 5.94 17.92 -7.47
C ILE A 79 5.96 18.93 -8.63
N VAL A 80 4.80 19.35 -9.13
CA VAL A 80 4.71 20.35 -10.19
C VAL A 80 5.22 21.71 -9.71
N ASP A 81 4.87 22.12 -8.49
CA ASP A 81 5.34 23.38 -7.90
C ASP A 81 6.86 23.38 -7.76
N LEU A 82 7.46 22.27 -7.31
CA LEU A 82 8.91 22.11 -7.23
C LEU A 82 9.60 22.17 -8.60
N ALA A 83 8.98 21.62 -9.64
CA ALA A 83 9.54 21.59 -10.99
C ALA A 83 9.43 22.94 -11.73
N ALA A 84 8.54 23.83 -11.29
CA ALA A 84 8.32 25.14 -11.90
C ALA A 84 9.20 26.26 -11.32
N MET A 85 10.01 25.96 -10.29
CA MET A 85 10.95 26.89 -9.65
C MET A 85 12.27 27.04 -10.39
#